data_AF-A0A370L2Y4-F1
#
_entry.id   AF-A0A370L2Y4-F1
#
_cell.length_a   1.000
_cell.length_b   1.000
_cell.length_c   1.000
_cell.angle_alpha   90.00
_cell.angle_beta   90.00
_cell.angle_gamma   90.00
#
_symmetry.space_group_name_H-M   'P 1'
#
loop_
_entity.id
_entity.type
_entity.pdbx_description
1 polymer ?
#
loop_
_entity_poly.entity_id
_entity_poly.type
_entity_poly.pdbx_seq_one_letter_code
_entity_poly.pdbx_strand_id
1 'polypeptide(L)'
;MKFDGILQLEASLVSSYFAAFLRRITPNEASTAAIRPGETIGRFVWRASGAHQFSVGLIAMAVALLNFVPIDLQRRIVDVAIADRDVETLLFLGVIYLAVIIIQGALKYALLVYQGWVGESAVKLSRDQLAVVASDRSSEDATSGQAVNVIGREIDGVGGFVGVSISEFVVNLTFLVVIFTYMLYIQPVIALISGIFLIPQILLALFMQEQLNTLVERQVGLVRKLGDETVNGNSSNSATDGEKFPTISAIFYNRLRFYFLKYGLKTLLNLVNALGPLMVLVLGGWMVIHGQTTLGTVVAFISGLERLSNPMRDLLNFYREYQQAKVQYEMIVKWVEGTS
;
A
#
# COMPACT_ATOMS: atom_id res chain seq x y z
N MET A 1 -16.09 31.36 23.39
CA MET A 1 -17.48 30.84 23.34
C MET A 1 -18.07 30.70 21.93
N LYS A 2 -17.68 31.50 20.92
CA LYS A 2 -18.20 31.37 19.54
C LYS A 2 -17.48 30.34 18.64
N PHE A 3 -16.29 29.88 19.03
CA PHE A 3 -15.47 28.94 18.24
C PHE A 3 -15.85 27.46 18.48
N ASP A 4 -16.20 27.06 19.71
CA ASP A 4 -16.64 25.70 20.03
C ASP A 4 -17.95 25.31 19.32
N GLY A 5 -18.86 26.27 19.14
CA GLY A 5 -20.14 26.04 18.46
C GLY A 5 -19.98 25.73 16.97
N ILE A 6 -18.98 26.31 16.30
CA ILE A 6 -18.71 26.06 14.86
C ILE A 6 -18.04 24.70 14.66
N LEU A 7 -17.12 24.32 15.56
CA LEU A 7 -16.47 23.00 15.55
C LEU A 7 -17.47 21.85 15.86
N GLN A 8 -18.42 22.06 16.77
CA GLN A 8 -19.48 21.08 17.05
C GLN A 8 -20.49 20.96 15.90
N LEU A 9 -20.80 22.08 15.22
CA LEU A 9 -21.67 22.08 14.04
C LEU A 9 -21.02 21.36 12.85
N GLU A 10 -19.75 21.63 12.54
CA GLU A 10 -19.00 20.88 11.51
C GLU A 10 -18.90 19.39 11.86
N ALA A 11 -18.60 19.04 13.11
CA ALA A 11 -18.53 17.65 13.55
C ALA A 11 -19.88 16.92 13.42
N SER A 12 -21.00 17.58 13.76
CA SER A 12 -22.35 17.02 13.65
C SER A 12 -22.82 16.90 12.19
N LEU A 13 -22.49 17.87 11.34
CA LEU A 13 -22.84 17.87 9.92
C LEU A 13 -22.04 16.79 9.19
N VAL A 14 -20.72 16.75 9.37
CA VAL A 14 -19.85 15.69 8.84
C VAL A 14 -20.32 14.33 9.32
N SER A 15 -20.68 14.19 10.61
CA SER A 15 -21.26 12.96 11.17
C SER A 15 -22.58 12.56 10.48
N SER A 16 -23.48 13.51 10.21
CA SER A 16 -24.79 13.23 9.60
C SER A 16 -24.69 12.87 8.12
N TYR A 17 -23.87 13.58 7.34
CA TYR A 17 -23.63 13.29 5.93
C TYR A 17 -22.88 11.97 5.77
N PHE A 18 -21.90 11.73 6.64
CA PHE A 18 -21.21 10.44 6.71
C PHE A 18 -22.19 9.32 7.09
N ALA A 19 -23.03 9.48 8.12
CA ALA A 19 -24.03 8.48 8.50
C ALA A 19 -25.07 8.20 7.40
N ALA A 20 -25.51 9.22 6.67
CA ALA A 20 -26.42 9.07 5.54
C ALA A 20 -25.76 8.35 4.34
N PHE A 21 -24.50 8.66 4.05
CA PHE A 21 -23.67 7.96 3.06
C PHE A 21 -23.47 6.49 3.46
N LEU A 22 -23.09 6.22 4.72
CA LEU A 22 -22.93 4.87 5.28
C LEU A 22 -24.22 4.03 5.19
N ARG A 23 -25.39 4.62 5.47
CA ARG A 23 -26.70 3.95 5.37
C ARG A 23 -27.10 3.60 3.94
N ARG A 24 -26.62 4.35 2.95
CA ARG A 24 -26.97 4.12 1.54
C ARG A 24 -26.12 3.02 0.89
N ILE A 25 -24.98 2.70 1.50
CA ILE A 25 -23.98 1.77 0.96
C ILE A 25 -23.94 0.48 1.79
N THR A 26 -24.47 0.46 3.01
CA THR A 26 -24.60 -0.76 3.83
C THR A 26 -25.37 -1.83 3.05
N PRO A 27 -24.77 -3.03 2.83
CA PRO A 27 -25.43 -4.07 2.07
C PRO A 27 -26.71 -4.50 2.78
N ASN A 28 -27.76 -4.75 2.02
CA ASN A 28 -28.99 -5.35 2.50
C ASN A 28 -28.65 -6.70 3.16
N GLU A 29 -29.22 -7.00 4.33
CA GLU A 29 -28.96 -8.17 5.20
C GLU A 29 -29.14 -9.56 4.54
N ALA A 30 -29.39 -9.63 3.23
CA ALA A 30 -29.94 -10.77 2.51
C ALA A 30 -28.92 -11.78 1.93
N SER A 31 -27.64 -11.74 2.30
CA SER A 31 -26.69 -12.81 1.95
C SER A 31 -25.99 -13.40 3.18
N THR A 32 -26.82 -13.67 4.19
CA THR A 32 -26.56 -14.40 5.44
C THR A 32 -26.25 -15.89 5.18
N ALA A 33 -25.08 -16.18 4.62
CA ALA A 33 -24.52 -17.52 4.66
C ALA A 33 -23.01 -17.48 4.97
N ALA A 34 -22.63 -18.30 5.94
CA ALA A 34 -21.33 -18.52 6.55
C ALA A 34 -20.11 -18.47 5.60
N ILE A 35 -18.92 -18.18 6.14
CA ILE A 35 -17.66 -18.69 5.55
C ILE A 35 -17.88 -20.17 5.26
N ARG A 36 -17.95 -20.54 3.98
CA ARG A 36 -18.23 -21.93 3.62
C ARG A 36 -16.92 -22.72 3.77
N PRO A 37 -16.96 -23.92 4.36
CA PRO A 37 -15.81 -24.82 4.38
C PRO A 37 -15.23 -24.98 2.96
N GLY A 38 -13.94 -24.70 2.79
CA GLY A 38 -13.25 -24.75 1.49
C GLY A 38 -13.43 -23.57 0.53
N GLU A 39 -14.04 -22.45 0.95
CA GLU A 39 -14.14 -21.24 0.12
C GLU A 39 -12.83 -20.43 0.12
N THR A 40 -12.34 -20.01 -1.04
CA THR A 40 -11.13 -19.15 -1.13
C THR A 40 -11.45 -17.70 -0.77
N ILE A 41 -10.45 -16.97 -0.24
CA ILE A 41 -10.56 -15.53 0.09
C ILE A 41 -11.18 -14.73 -1.04
N GLY A 42 -10.72 -14.94 -2.27
CA GLY A 42 -11.24 -14.21 -3.43
C GLY A 42 -12.74 -14.41 -3.64
N ARG A 43 -13.27 -15.60 -3.33
CA ARG A 43 -14.69 -15.91 -3.46
C ARG A 43 -15.51 -15.33 -2.31
N PHE A 44 -14.97 -15.34 -1.09
CA PHE A 44 -15.52 -14.65 0.07
C PHE A 44 -15.58 -13.13 -0.15
N VAL A 45 -14.49 -12.52 -0.61
CA VAL A 45 -14.42 -11.10 -0.99
C VAL A 45 -15.47 -10.76 -2.04
N TRP A 46 -15.54 -11.57 -3.10
CA TRP A 46 -16.47 -11.35 -4.19
C TRP A 46 -17.94 -11.50 -3.75
N ARG A 47 -18.25 -12.41 -2.83
CA ARG A 47 -19.61 -12.61 -2.30
C ARG A 47 -20.00 -11.53 -1.29
N ALA A 48 -19.10 -11.15 -0.39
CA ALA A 48 -19.37 -10.16 0.66
C ALA A 48 -19.34 -8.71 0.14
N SER A 49 -18.54 -8.42 -0.89
CA SER A 49 -18.26 -7.05 -1.34
C SER A 49 -18.20 -6.86 -2.87
N GLY A 50 -18.47 -7.88 -3.69
CA GLY A 50 -18.17 -7.85 -5.14
C GLY A 50 -18.72 -6.64 -5.91
N ALA A 51 -19.95 -6.19 -5.64
CA ALA A 51 -20.52 -5.00 -6.27
C ALA A 51 -19.80 -3.70 -5.86
N HIS A 52 -19.44 -3.58 -4.57
CA HIS A 52 -18.71 -2.43 -4.05
C HIS A 52 -17.26 -2.45 -4.51
N GLN A 53 -16.62 -3.62 -4.57
CA GLN A 53 -15.25 -3.80 -5.09
C GLN A 53 -15.12 -3.34 -6.54
N PHE A 54 -16.15 -3.59 -7.37
CA PHE A 54 -16.18 -3.08 -8.74
C PHE A 54 -16.22 -1.54 -8.78
N SER A 55 -17.07 -0.91 -7.95
CA SER A 55 -17.11 0.55 -7.85
C SER A 55 -15.80 1.14 -7.32
N VAL A 56 -15.17 0.54 -6.30
CA VAL A 56 -13.85 0.95 -5.81
C VAL A 56 -12.81 0.81 -6.94
N GLY A 57 -12.85 -0.28 -7.69
CA GLY A 57 -11.99 -0.51 -8.86
C GLY A 57 -12.17 0.55 -9.97
N LEU A 58 -13.40 0.99 -10.23
CA LEU A 58 -13.69 2.03 -11.22
C LEU A 58 -13.15 3.39 -10.76
N ILE A 59 -13.37 3.75 -9.49
CA ILE A 59 -12.81 4.99 -8.91
C ILE A 59 -11.27 4.92 -8.91
N ALA A 60 -10.69 3.78 -8.55
CA ALA A 60 -9.25 3.53 -8.60
C ALA A 60 -8.69 3.75 -10.02
N MET A 61 -9.35 3.21 -11.04
CA MET A 61 -8.99 3.43 -12.44
C MET A 61 -9.03 4.91 -12.81
N ALA A 62 -10.09 5.64 -12.40
CA ALA A 62 -10.21 7.07 -12.65
C ALA A 62 -9.12 7.89 -11.96
N VAL A 63 -8.78 7.57 -10.70
CA VAL A 63 -7.65 8.18 -9.97
C VAL A 63 -6.34 7.93 -10.70
N ALA A 64 -6.09 6.70 -11.15
CA ALA A 64 -4.86 6.34 -11.85
C ALA A 64 -4.71 7.07 -13.19
N LEU A 65 -5.79 7.18 -13.98
CA LEU A 65 -5.80 7.95 -15.22
C LEU A 65 -5.55 9.45 -14.96
N LEU A 66 -6.12 9.98 -13.89
CA LEU A 66 -5.96 11.39 -13.53
C LEU A 66 -4.54 11.70 -13.02
N ASN A 67 -3.84 10.75 -12.39
CA ASN A 67 -2.46 10.92 -11.93
C ASN A 67 -1.47 11.24 -13.07
N PHE A 68 -1.80 10.86 -14.30
CA PHE A 68 -1.03 11.15 -15.50
C PHE A 68 -1.20 12.60 -15.99
N VAL A 69 -2.39 13.19 -15.85
CA VAL A 69 -2.74 14.50 -16.43
C VAL A 69 -1.79 15.63 -16.01
N PRO A 70 -1.37 15.76 -14.73
CA PRO A 70 -0.38 16.77 -14.34
C PRO A 70 0.92 16.69 -15.13
N ILE A 71 1.38 15.49 -15.51
CA ILE A 71 2.65 15.30 -16.22
C ILE A 71 2.56 15.84 -17.66
N ASP A 72 1.44 15.60 -18.36
CA ASP A 72 1.22 16.19 -19.69
C ASP A 72 0.98 17.71 -19.61
N LEU A 73 0.31 18.20 -18.56
CA LEU A 73 0.16 19.65 -18.34
C LEU A 73 1.51 20.33 -18.08
N GLN A 74 2.40 19.73 -17.27
CA GLN A 74 3.77 20.22 -17.09
C GLN A 74 4.50 20.33 -18.43
N ARG A 75 4.41 19.30 -19.28
CA ARG A 75 4.99 19.30 -20.63
C ARG A 75 4.48 20.48 -21.46
N ARG A 76 3.16 20.65 -21.54
CA ARG A 76 2.51 21.71 -22.34
C ARG A 76 2.85 23.11 -21.84
N ILE A 77 2.91 23.29 -20.53
CA ILE A 77 3.33 24.56 -19.93
C ILE A 77 4.75 24.91 -20.39
N VAL A 78 5.66 23.94 -20.39
CA VAL A 78 7.05 24.18 -20.83
C VAL A 78 7.13 24.38 -22.35
N ASP A 79 6.49 23.53 -23.14
CA ASP A 79 6.63 23.50 -24.59
C ASP A 79 5.84 24.59 -25.32
N VAL A 80 4.75 25.10 -24.74
CA VAL A 80 3.90 26.12 -25.36
C VAL A 80 4.06 27.43 -24.60
N ALA A 81 3.60 27.48 -23.35
CA ALA A 81 3.51 28.74 -22.62
C ALA A 81 4.88 29.38 -22.33
N ILE A 82 5.84 28.59 -21.85
CA ILE A 82 7.19 29.10 -21.52
C ILE A 82 8.00 29.33 -22.80
N ALA A 83 7.94 28.42 -23.77
CA ALA A 83 8.67 28.54 -25.03
C ALA A 83 8.24 29.79 -25.82
N ASP A 84 6.92 30.01 -25.95
CA ASP A 84 6.35 31.15 -26.68
C ASP A 84 6.30 32.44 -25.86
N ARG A 85 6.68 32.38 -24.58
CA ARG A 85 6.61 33.48 -23.60
C ARG A 85 5.19 34.07 -23.46
N ASP A 86 4.17 33.21 -23.63
CA ASP A 86 2.77 33.59 -23.56
C ASP A 86 2.22 33.43 -22.13
N VAL A 87 1.99 34.57 -21.49
CA VAL A 87 1.49 34.66 -20.11
C VAL A 87 0.02 34.25 -20.03
N GLU A 88 -0.78 34.48 -21.07
CA GLU A 88 -2.20 34.12 -21.07
C GLU A 88 -2.36 32.60 -21.09
N THR A 89 -1.67 31.92 -22.02
CA THR A 89 -1.63 30.45 -22.06
C THR A 89 -1.03 29.86 -20.79
N LEU A 90 -0.01 30.51 -20.20
CA LEU A 90 0.57 30.09 -18.92
C LEU A 90 -0.46 30.11 -17.79
N LEU A 91 -1.20 31.21 -17.65
CA LEU A 91 -2.24 31.34 -16.61
C LEU A 91 -3.39 30.37 -16.85
N PHE A 92 -3.83 30.20 -18.10
CA PHE A 92 -4.89 29.26 -18.46
C PHE A 92 -4.51 27.81 -18.11
N LEU A 93 -3.33 27.35 -18.56
CA LEU A 93 -2.84 26.02 -18.22
C LEU A 93 -2.59 25.87 -16.72
N GLY A 94 -2.14 26.93 -16.04
CA GLY A 94 -1.97 26.96 -14.59
C GLY A 94 -3.27 26.77 -13.82
N VAL A 95 -4.36 27.42 -14.24
CA VAL A 95 -5.70 27.25 -13.65
C VAL A 95 -6.23 25.82 -13.90
N ILE A 96 -6.05 25.29 -15.11
CA ILE A 96 -6.41 23.89 -15.41
C ILE A 96 -5.62 22.94 -14.52
N TYR A 97 -4.32 23.16 -14.39
CA TYR A 97 -3.47 22.35 -13.51
C TYR A 97 -3.99 22.36 -12.08
N LEU A 98 -4.28 23.54 -11.53
CA LEU A 98 -4.81 23.68 -10.18
C LEU A 98 -6.14 22.92 -10.02
N ALA A 99 -7.06 23.06 -10.99
CA ALA A 99 -8.31 22.33 -11.00
C ALA A 99 -8.09 20.81 -11.00
N VAL A 100 -7.15 20.32 -11.82
CA VAL A 100 -6.78 18.89 -11.86
C VAL A 100 -6.23 18.40 -10.52
N ILE A 101 -5.34 19.16 -9.85
CA ILE A 101 -4.83 18.78 -8.53
C ILE A 101 -5.99 18.67 -7.52
N ILE A 102 -6.92 19.62 -7.52
CA ILE A 102 -8.06 19.63 -6.59
C ILE A 102 -8.96 18.42 -6.84
N ILE A 103 -9.31 18.16 -8.11
CA ILE A 103 -10.14 17.00 -8.49
C ILE A 103 -9.43 15.70 -8.14
N GLN A 104 -8.12 15.61 -8.37
CA GLN A 104 -7.30 14.44 -8.03
C GLN A 104 -7.30 14.20 -6.52
N GLY A 105 -7.14 15.25 -5.72
CA GLY A 105 -7.21 15.18 -4.25
C GLY A 105 -8.58 14.72 -3.77
N ALA A 106 -9.66 15.29 -4.31
CA ALA A 106 -11.03 14.93 -3.96
C ALA A 106 -11.35 13.47 -4.33
N LEU A 107 -10.97 13.03 -5.53
CA LEU A 107 -11.22 11.66 -6.00
C LEU A 107 -10.39 10.64 -5.22
N LYS A 108 -9.13 10.95 -4.91
CA LYS A 108 -8.29 10.11 -4.05
C LYS A 108 -8.85 10.02 -2.64
N TYR A 109 -9.34 11.13 -2.08
CA TYR A 109 -10.00 11.12 -0.77
C TYR A 109 -11.27 10.25 -0.79
N ALA A 110 -12.13 10.41 -1.80
CA ALA A 110 -13.33 9.59 -1.96
C ALA A 110 -12.99 8.11 -2.10
N LEU A 111 -11.94 7.77 -2.86
CA LEU A 111 -11.42 6.41 -2.97
C LEU A 111 -11.00 5.85 -1.61
N LEU A 112 -10.16 6.58 -0.87
CA LEU A 112 -9.65 6.13 0.44
C LEU A 112 -10.77 5.94 1.47
N VAL A 113 -11.74 6.86 1.52
CA VAL A 113 -12.91 6.73 2.41
C VAL A 113 -13.73 5.51 2.03
N TYR A 114 -13.95 5.27 0.74
CA TYR A 114 -14.74 4.14 0.29
C TYR A 114 -14.02 2.79 0.48
N GLN A 115 -12.70 2.74 0.26
CA GLN A 115 -11.85 1.60 0.61
C GLN A 115 -11.92 1.26 2.10
N GLY A 116 -11.80 2.26 2.97
CA GLY A 116 -11.92 2.09 4.42
C GLY A 116 -13.30 1.58 4.82
N TRP A 117 -14.35 2.11 4.20
CA TRP A 117 -15.71 1.64 4.43
C TRP A 117 -15.93 0.18 4.01
N VAL A 118 -15.42 -0.20 2.83
CA VAL A 118 -15.51 -1.59 2.34
C VAL A 118 -14.75 -2.54 3.28
N GLY A 119 -13.55 -2.14 3.72
CA GLY A 119 -12.75 -2.92 4.67
C GLY A 119 -13.48 -3.12 6.00
N GLU A 120 -14.01 -2.05 6.60
CA GLU A 120 -14.73 -2.13 7.87
C GLU A 120 -16.05 -2.91 7.75
N SER A 121 -16.72 -2.83 6.61
CA SER A 121 -17.93 -3.62 6.35
C SER A 121 -17.62 -5.13 6.33
N ALA A 122 -16.48 -5.53 5.76
CA ALA A 122 -16.02 -6.91 5.79
C ALA A 122 -15.62 -7.36 7.20
N VAL A 123 -14.96 -6.48 7.97
CA VAL A 123 -14.60 -6.74 9.38
C VAL A 123 -15.85 -6.93 10.23
N LYS A 124 -16.83 -6.02 10.12
CA LYS A 124 -18.10 -6.09 10.85
C LYS A 124 -18.83 -7.41 10.56
N LEU A 125 -18.98 -7.76 9.28
CA LEU A 125 -19.64 -9.01 8.88
C LEU A 125 -18.96 -10.25 9.50
N SER A 126 -17.64 -10.26 9.51
CA SER A 126 -16.87 -11.37 10.10
C SER A 126 -17.06 -11.42 11.62
N ARG A 127 -17.02 -10.28 12.32
CA ARG A 127 -17.25 -10.20 13.78
C ARG A 127 -18.67 -10.64 14.17
N ASP A 128 -19.68 -10.22 13.42
CA ASP A 128 -21.09 -10.60 13.68
C ASP A 128 -21.27 -12.12 13.57
N GLN A 129 -20.66 -12.76 12.57
CA GLN A 129 -20.71 -14.22 12.39
C GLN A 129 -20.01 -14.97 13.53
N LEU A 130 -18.87 -14.46 13.97
CA LEU A 130 -18.10 -15.05 15.05
C LEU A 130 -18.76 -14.92 16.41
N ALA A 131 -19.48 -13.82 16.66
CA ALA A 131 -20.30 -13.69 17.87
C ALA A 131 -21.38 -14.78 17.94
N VAL A 132 -22.00 -15.13 16.81
CA VAL A 132 -22.99 -16.22 16.74
C VAL A 132 -22.32 -17.58 17.01
N VAL A 133 -21.22 -17.91 16.33
CA VAL A 133 -20.50 -19.18 16.53
C VAL A 133 -19.93 -19.31 17.95
N ALA A 134 -19.42 -18.22 18.52
CA ALA A 134 -18.93 -18.19 19.89
C ALA A 134 -20.05 -18.38 20.91
N SER A 135 -21.25 -17.84 20.66
CA SER A 135 -22.41 -18.04 21.53
C SER A 135 -22.85 -19.51 21.55
N ASP A 136 -22.83 -20.20 20.40
CA ASP A 136 -23.14 -21.64 20.32
C ASP A 136 -22.08 -22.50 21.06
N ARG A 137 -20.79 -22.22 20.87
CA ARG A 137 -19.68 -22.97 21.50
C ARG A 137 -19.43 -22.65 22.97
N SER A 138 -19.86 -21.47 23.46
CA SER A 138 -19.75 -21.11 24.88
C SER A 138 -20.56 -22.01 25.81
N SER A 139 -21.48 -22.79 25.24
CA SER A 139 -22.28 -23.82 25.90
C SER A 139 -21.48 -25.10 26.21
N GLU A 140 -20.35 -25.36 25.54
CA GLU A 140 -19.70 -26.67 25.56
C GLU A 140 -18.25 -26.74 26.06
N ASP A 141 -17.37 -25.73 25.94
CA ASP A 141 -16.02 -25.85 26.56
C ASP A 141 -15.16 -24.57 26.68
N ALA A 142 -14.21 -24.63 27.63
CA ALA A 142 -13.35 -23.56 28.15
C ALA A 142 -12.21 -23.06 27.23
N THR A 143 -12.50 -22.74 25.96
CA THR A 143 -11.49 -22.21 24.99
C THR A 143 -11.71 -20.71 24.67
N SER A 144 -12.25 -19.97 25.62
CA SER A 144 -12.71 -18.58 25.44
C SER A 144 -11.57 -17.57 25.17
N GLY A 145 -10.38 -17.75 25.75
CA GLY A 145 -9.29 -16.76 25.67
C GLY A 145 -8.48 -16.76 24.37
N GLN A 146 -8.23 -17.94 23.77
CA GLN A 146 -7.54 -18.05 22.47
C GLN A 146 -8.45 -17.70 21.31
N ALA A 147 -9.74 -18.03 21.40
CA ALA A 147 -10.75 -17.67 20.42
C ALA A 147 -10.81 -16.15 20.24
N VAL A 148 -11.00 -15.38 21.32
CA VAL A 148 -11.20 -13.92 21.23
C VAL A 148 -9.99 -13.18 20.63
N ASN A 149 -8.76 -13.62 20.90
CA ASN A 149 -7.55 -12.91 20.47
C ASN A 149 -7.10 -13.24 19.04
N VAL A 150 -7.29 -14.49 18.58
CA VAL A 150 -7.05 -14.89 17.18
C VAL A 150 -8.14 -14.29 16.28
N ILE A 151 -9.38 -14.26 16.74
CA ILE A 151 -10.52 -13.79 15.94
C ILE A 151 -10.42 -12.29 15.65
N GLY A 152 -10.09 -11.44 16.64
CA GLY A 152 -10.01 -10.00 16.41
C GLY A 152 -8.89 -9.59 15.45
N ARG A 153 -7.66 -10.05 15.72
CA ARG A 153 -6.46 -9.59 14.99
C ARG A 153 -6.38 -10.13 13.56
N GLU A 154 -6.83 -11.37 13.34
CA GLU A 154 -6.74 -11.98 12.02
C GLU A 154 -7.82 -11.45 11.05
N ILE A 155 -9.00 -11.10 11.55
CA ILE A 155 -10.08 -10.48 10.75
C ILE A 155 -9.69 -9.08 10.27
N ASP A 156 -9.09 -8.28 11.15
CA ASP A 156 -8.67 -6.91 10.80
C ASP A 156 -7.67 -6.94 9.63
N GLY A 157 -6.78 -7.95 9.60
CA GLY A 157 -5.84 -8.16 8.51
C GLY A 157 -6.50 -8.55 7.18
N VAL A 158 -7.49 -9.45 7.21
CA VAL A 158 -8.27 -9.83 6.00
C VAL A 158 -9.08 -8.64 5.49
N GLY A 159 -9.79 -7.91 6.37
CA GLY A 159 -10.59 -6.74 6.01
C GLY A 159 -9.76 -5.62 5.38
N GLY A 160 -8.56 -5.36 5.92
CA GLY A 160 -7.60 -4.42 5.35
C GLY A 160 -7.19 -4.78 3.92
N PHE A 161 -6.90 -6.07 3.66
CA PHE A 161 -6.56 -6.54 2.32
C PHE A 161 -7.72 -6.40 1.32
N VAL A 162 -8.94 -6.72 1.74
CA VAL A 162 -10.15 -6.61 0.89
C VAL A 162 -10.41 -5.16 0.50
N GLY A 163 -10.41 -4.26 1.49
CA GLY A 163 -10.81 -2.87 1.30
C GLY A 163 -9.74 -2.03 0.60
N VAL A 164 -8.45 -2.26 0.92
CA VAL A 164 -7.37 -1.33 0.54
C VAL A 164 -6.46 -1.93 -0.54
N SER A 165 -5.83 -3.08 -0.25
CA SER A 165 -4.73 -3.62 -1.06
C SER A 165 -5.12 -3.91 -2.51
N ILE A 166 -6.32 -4.45 -2.76
CA ILE A 166 -6.78 -4.78 -4.13
C ILE A 166 -6.90 -3.52 -4.98
N SER A 167 -7.51 -2.46 -4.44
CA SER A 167 -7.76 -1.24 -5.19
C SER A 167 -6.49 -0.41 -5.35
N GLU A 168 -5.60 -0.40 -4.36
CA GLU A 168 -4.26 0.18 -4.52
C GLU A 168 -3.45 -0.54 -5.59
N PHE A 169 -3.52 -1.87 -5.66
CA PHE A 169 -2.91 -2.64 -6.75
C PHE A 169 -3.45 -2.19 -8.12
N VAL A 170 -4.77 -2.02 -8.25
CA VAL A 170 -5.38 -1.50 -9.49
C VAL A 170 -4.90 -0.07 -9.79
N VAL A 171 -4.92 0.84 -8.82
CA VAL A 171 -4.43 2.23 -9.02
C VAL A 171 -2.99 2.21 -9.53
N ASN A 172 -2.12 1.48 -8.84
CA ASN A 172 -0.70 1.47 -9.12
C ASN A 172 -0.40 0.79 -10.46
N LEU A 173 -1.00 -0.37 -10.74
CA LEU A 173 -0.82 -1.07 -12.00
C LEU A 173 -1.32 -0.23 -13.19
N THR A 174 -2.53 0.34 -13.07
CA THR A 174 -3.07 1.22 -14.12
C THR A 174 -2.16 2.41 -14.34
N PHE A 175 -1.72 3.08 -13.27
CA PHE A 175 -0.88 4.26 -13.38
C PHE A 175 0.45 3.92 -14.06
N LEU A 176 1.12 2.81 -13.68
CA LEU A 176 2.33 2.31 -14.32
C LEU A 176 2.13 2.07 -15.82
N VAL A 177 1.06 1.37 -16.20
CA VAL A 177 0.75 1.07 -17.61
C VAL A 177 0.52 2.37 -18.37
N VAL A 178 -0.36 3.24 -17.88
CA VAL A 178 -0.73 4.50 -18.54
C VAL A 178 0.49 5.41 -18.73
N ILE A 179 1.28 5.62 -17.67
CA ILE A 179 2.43 6.52 -17.75
C ILE A 179 3.54 5.94 -18.65
N PHE A 180 3.78 4.63 -18.59
CA PHE A 180 4.78 3.99 -19.43
C PHE A 180 4.35 4.00 -20.90
N THR A 181 3.09 3.71 -21.20
CA THR A 181 2.52 3.83 -22.56
C THR A 181 2.61 5.26 -23.07
N TYR A 182 2.30 6.26 -22.24
CA TYR A 182 2.45 7.68 -22.61
C TYR A 182 3.91 8.05 -22.90
N MET A 183 4.84 7.62 -22.05
CA MET A 183 6.28 7.87 -22.27
C MET A 183 6.76 7.23 -23.58
N LEU A 184 6.34 5.99 -23.86
CA LEU A 184 6.62 5.34 -25.14
C LEU A 184 6.02 6.10 -26.33
N TYR A 185 4.81 6.65 -26.19
CA TYR A 185 4.17 7.43 -27.24
C TYR A 185 4.92 8.74 -27.55
N ILE A 186 5.40 9.45 -26.53
CA ILE A 186 6.10 10.73 -26.73
C ILE A 186 7.53 10.55 -27.22
N GLN A 187 8.33 9.71 -26.55
CA GLN A 187 9.72 9.51 -26.94
C GLN A 187 10.20 8.08 -26.60
N PRO A 188 10.06 7.13 -27.54
CA PRO A 188 10.38 5.72 -27.31
C PRO A 188 11.82 5.48 -26.83
N VAL A 189 12.79 6.23 -27.37
CA VAL A 189 14.21 6.05 -27.05
C VAL A 189 14.49 6.36 -25.57
N ILE A 190 14.00 7.50 -25.08
CA ILE A 190 14.16 7.89 -23.67
C ILE A 190 13.39 6.90 -22.79
N ALA A 191 12.19 6.48 -23.19
CA ALA A 191 11.35 5.56 -22.42
C ALA A 191 11.99 4.18 -22.24
N LEU A 192 12.51 3.58 -23.31
CA LEU A 192 13.14 2.26 -23.26
C LEU A 192 14.40 2.28 -22.39
N ILE A 193 15.27 3.29 -22.56
CA ILE A 193 16.49 3.39 -21.76
C ILE A 193 16.14 3.65 -20.29
N SER A 194 15.18 4.55 -20.02
CA SER A 194 14.70 4.79 -18.64
C SER A 194 14.10 3.54 -18.01
N GLY A 195 13.38 2.73 -18.79
CA GLY A 195 12.84 1.43 -18.35
C GLY A 195 13.93 0.45 -17.90
N ILE A 196 15.08 0.44 -18.57
CA ILE A 196 16.23 -0.39 -18.16
C ILE A 196 16.70 0.00 -16.74
N PHE A 197 16.66 1.29 -16.38
CA PHE A 197 17.05 1.77 -15.04
C PHE A 197 16.04 1.40 -13.94
N LEU A 198 14.79 1.05 -14.29
CA LEU A 198 13.82 0.55 -13.32
C LEU A 198 14.07 -0.92 -12.96
N ILE A 199 14.71 -1.70 -13.83
CA ILE A 199 14.97 -3.13 -13.59
C ILE A 199 15.84 -3.37 -12.34
N PRO A 200 16.99 -2.69 -12.14
CA PRO A 200 17.79 -2.82 -10.92
C PRO A 200 16.98 -2.52 -9.65
N GLN A 201 16.03 -1.59 -9.70
CA GLN A 201 15.20 -1.22 -8.56
C GLN A 201 14.35 -2.41 -8.07
N ILE A 202 13.75 -3.14 -9.02
CA ILE A 202 12.93 -4.34 -8.74
C ILE A 202 13.82 -5.47 -8.21
N LEU A 203 14.94 -5.74 -8.90
CA LEU A 203 15.82 -6.85 -8.54
C LEU A 203 16.45 -6.65 -7.16
N LEU A 204 16.93 -5.45 -6.84
CA LEU A 204 17.47 -5.11 -5.52
C LEU A 204 16.42 -5.27 -4.43
N ALA A 205 15.19 -4.80 -4.69
CA ALA A 205 14.09 -4.92 -3.74
C ALA A 205 13.75 -6.40 -3.47
N LEU A 206 13.65 -7.24 -4.51
CA LEU A 206 13.34 -8.67 -4.34
C LEU A 206 14.44 -9.42 -3.59
N PHE A 207 15.69 -9.29 -4.02
CA PHE A 207 16.81 -10.06 -3.48
C PHE A 207 17.12 -9.71 -2.02
N MET A 208 17.10 -8.43 -1.66
CA MET A 208 17.40 -8.01 -0.29
C MET A 208 16.21 -8.22 0.67
N GLN A 209 14.98 -8.34 0.17
CA GLN A 209 13.83 -8.58 1.02
C GLN A 209 13.93 -9.93 1.74
N GLU A 210 14.37 -10.98 1.06
CA GLU A 210 14.56 -12.30 1.67
C GLU A 210 15.60 -12.26 2.80
N GLN A 211 16.73 -11.57 2.56
CA GLN A 211 17.77 -11.41 3.58
C GLN A 211 17.27 -10.61 4.79
N LEU A 212 16.48 -9.56 4.57
CA LEU A 212 15.88 -8.80 5.66
C LEU A 212 14.87 -9.63 6.45
N ASN A 213 14.05 -10.43 5.77
CA ASN A 213 13.07 -11.32 6.40
C ASN A 213 13.75 -12.37 7.30
N THR A 214 14.82 -13.01 6.82
CA THR A 214 15.57 -13.99 7.64
C THR A 214 16.19 -13.36 8.90
N LEU A 215 16.66 -12.11 8.81
CA LEU A 215 17.17 -11.37 9.98
C LEU A 215 16.05 -11.01 10.96
N VAL A 216 14.85 -10.68 10.48
CA VAL A 216 13.68 -10.43 11.34
C VAL A 216 13.25 -11.73 12.04
N GLU A 217 13.16 -12.84 11.31
CA GLU A 217 12.82 -14.15 11.88
C GLU A 217 13.84 -14.57 12.95
N ARG A 218 15.13 -14.45 12.64
CA ARG A 218 16.21 -14.70 13.60
C ARG A 218 16.12 -13.80 14.82
N GLN A 219 15.75 -12.53 14.65
CA GLN A 219 15.56 -11.59 15.76
C GLN A 219 14.44 -12.07 16.69
N VAL A 220 13.30 -12.48 16.14
CA VAL A 220 12.16 -12.99 16.93
C VAL A 220 12.57 -14.25 17.70
N GLY A 221 13.27 -15.18 17.06
CA GLY A 221 13.79 -16.39 17.70
C GLY A 221 14.74 -16.10 18.86
N LEU A 222 15.68 -15.16 18.67
CA LEU A 222 16.63 -14.77 19.72
C LEU A 222 15.94 -14.08 20.91
N VAL A 223 14.93 -13.24 20.67
CA VAL A 223 14.16 -12.58 21.73
C VAL A 223 13.33 -13.58 22.54
N ARG A 224 12.71 -14.56 21.89
CA ARG A 224 12.00 -15.66 22.58
C ARG A 224 12.95 -16.46 23.47
N LYS A 225 14.11 -16.84 22.93
CA LYS A 225 15.15 -17.56 23.68
C LYS A 225 15.61 -16.78 24.92
N LEU A 226 15.82 -15.47 24.81
CA LEU A 226 16.17 -14.63 25.96
C LEU A 226 15.06 -14.61 27.03
N GLY A 227 13.79 -14.61 26.61
CA GLY A 227 12.65 -14.74 27.52
C GLY A 227 12.68 -16.06 28.29
N ASP A 228 12.91 -17.17 27.61
CA ASP A 228 13.01 -18.51 28.22
C ASP A 228 14.20 -18.59 29.19
N GLU A 229 15.36 -18.03 28.83
CA GLU A 229 16.54 -17.96 29.69
C GLU A 229 16.29 -17.13 30.98
N THR A 230 15.49 -16.07 30.87
CA THR A 230 15.15 -15.18 32.00
C THR A 230 14.13 -15.83 32.94
N VAL A 231 13.11 -16.49 32.41
CA VAL A 231 12.04 -17.15 33.21
C VAL A 231 12.56 -18.41 33.89
N ASN A 232 13.38 -19.21 33.20
CA ASN A 232 13.87 -20.48 33.74
C ASN A 232 15.04 -20.33 34.71
N GLY A 233 15.50 -19.11 35.01
CA GLY A 233 16.61 -18.85 35.93
C GLY A 233 17.96 -19.44 35.50
N ASN A 234 18.05 -19.95 34.27
CA ASN A 234 19.24 -20.57 33.68
C ASN A 234 20.20 -19.51 33.11
N SER A 235 20.31 -18.34 33.74
CA SER A 235 21.44 -17.44 33.51
C SER A 235 22.68 -18.17 34.03
N SER A 236 23.32 -18.91 33.13
CA SER A 236 24.45 -19.79 33.37
C SER A 236 25.40 -19.22 34.43
N ASN A 237 25.48 -19.90 35.58
CA ASN A 237 26.50 -19.76 36.61
C ASN A 237 27.88 -20.25 36.11
N SER A 238 28.26 -19.88 34.89
CA SER A 238 29.55 -20.26 34.29
C SER A 238 30.11 -19.06 33.54
N ALA A 239 30.60 -18.08 34.29
CA ALA A 239 31.37 -16.97 33.76
C ALA A 239 32.69 -16.83 34.52
N THR A 240 33.65 -17.69 34.17
CA THR A 240 35.03 -17.24 33.99
C THR A 240 35.10 -16.47 32.67
N ASP A 241 35.39 -15.17 32.79
CA ASP A 241 35.77 -14.20 31.75
C ASP A 241 34.87 -13.94 30.51
N GLY A 242 34.53 -12.66 30.31
CA GLY A 242 34.31 -12.06 28.98
C GLY A 242 32.88 -11.91 28.48
N GLU A 243 32.12 -12.98 28.32
CA GLU A 243 30.83 -12.95 27.59
C GLU A 243 29.63 -13.20 28.49
N LYS A 244 29.29 -12.21 29.32
CA LYS A 244 28.21 -12.35 30.32
C LYS A 244 26.81 -12.62 29.73
N PHE A 245 26.56 -12.42 28.43
CA PHE A 245 25.25 -12.65 27.82
C PHE A 245 25.32 -12.95 26.30
N PRO A 246 25.62 -14.20 25.88
CA PRO A 246 25.79 -14.54 24.46
C PRO A 246 24.50 -14.29 23.64
N THR A 247 23.33 -14.53 24.23
CA THR A 247 22.02 -14.27 23.58
C THR A 247 21.79 -12.77 23.36
N ILE A 248 22.13 -11.92 24.34
CA ILE A 248 22.01 -10.45 24.20
C ILE A 248 22.97 -9.93 23.14
N SER A 249 24.23 -10.40 23.12
CA SER A 249 25.19 -10.05 22.07
C SER A 249 24.69 -10.48 20.69
N ALA A 250 24.14 -11.70 20.55
CA ALA A 250 23.57 -12.17 19.29
C ALA A 250 22.39 -11.32 18.80
N ILE A 251 21.50 -10.90 19.70
CA ILE A 251 20.39 -9.96 19.42
C ILE A 251 20.94 -8.64 18.88
N PHE A 252 21.97 -8.09 19.53
CA PHE A 252 22.60 -6.84 19.13
C PHE A 252 23.22 -6.92 17.73
N TYR A 253 24.07 -7.92 17.47
CA TYR A 253 24.72 -8.08 16.16
C TYR A 253 23.74 -8.39 15.03
N ASN A 254 22.70 -9.20 15.29
CA ASN A 254 21.65 -9.45 14.32
C ASN A 254 20.90 -8.15 13.96
N ARG A 255 20.59 -7.33 14.96
CA ARG A 255 19.94 -6.03 14.75
C ARG A 255 20.85 -5.05 14.00
N LEU A 256 22.14 -5.02 14.30
CA LEU A 256 23.10 -4.18 13.59
C LEU A 256 23.23 -4.60 12.11
N ARG A 257 23.31 -5.91 11.84
CA ARG A 257 23.31 -6.46 10.48
C ARG A 257 22.02 -6.10 9.73
N PHE A 258 20.87 -6.19 10.39
CA PHE A 258 19.59 -5.75 9.83
C PHE A 258 19.62 -4.27 9.43
N TYR A 259 20.11 -3.39 10.30
CA TYR A 259 20.22 -1.96 9.96
C TYR A 259 21.19 -1.71 8.81
N PHE A 260 22.35 -2.37 8.80
CA PHE A 260 23.32 -2.24 7.71
C PHE A 260 22.71 -2.63 6.37
N LEU A 261 22.04 -3.78 6.27
CA LEU A 261 21.36 -4.21 5.04
C LEU A 261 20.20 -3.29 4.68
N LYS A 262 19.34 -2.93 5.65
CA LYS A 262 18.14 -2.10 5.40
C LYS A 262 18.53 -0.72 4.87
N TYR A 263 19.51 -0.08 5.49
CA TYR A 263 19.95 1.25 5.05
C TYR A 263 20.83 1.18 3.82
N GLY A 264 21.64 0.13 3.64
CA GLY A 264 22.35 -0.14 2.38
C GLY A 264 21.39 -0.26 1.19
N LEU A 265 20.34 -1.08 1.32
CA LEU A 265 19.28 -1.20 0.31
C LEU A 265 18.59 0.14 0.04
N LYS A 266 18.21 0.88 1.08
CA LYS A 266 17.58 2.21 0.94
C LYS A 266 18.48 3.17 0.16
N THR A 267 19.77 3.20 0.48
CA THR A 267 20.75 4.06 -0.20
C THR A 267 20.93 3.65 -1.67
N LEU A 268 21.04 2.35 -1.97
CA LEU A 268 21.13 1.85 -3.34
C LEU A 268 19.88 2.19 -4.16
N LEU A 269 18.69 1.98 -3.59
CA LEU A 269 17.43 2.33 -4.26
C LEU A 269 17.33 3.84 -4.50
N ASN A 270 17.77 4.67 -3.56
CA ASN A 270 17.82 6.12 -3.76
C ASN A 270 18.80 6.52 -4.87
N LEU A 271 19.95 5.85 -4.96
CA LEU A 271 20.92 6.09 -6.04
C LEU A 271 20.32 5.73 -7.40
N VAL A 272 19.69 4.56 -7.53
CA VAL A 272 19.00 4.14 -8.76
C VAL A 272 17.88 5.12 -9.13
N ASN A 273 17.10 5.58 -8.15
CA ASN A 273 16.05 6.58 -8.37
C ASN A 273 16.60 7.93 -8.86
N ALA A 274 17.80 8.32 -8.41
CA ALA A 274 18.46 9.55 -8.87
C ALA A 274 19.09 9.40 -10.26
N LEU A 275 19.56 8.20 -10.60
CA LEU A 275 20.15 7.90 -11.91
C LEU A 275 19.13 8.03 -13.05
N GLY A 276 17.86 7.67 -12.81
CA GLY A 276 16.80 7.79 -13.83
C GLY A 276 16.67 9.21 -14.40
N PRO A 277 16.30 10.21 -13.58
CA PRO A 277 16.26 11.62 -13.99
C PRO A 277 17.57 12.14 -14.56
N LEU A 278 18.73 11.76 -13.99
CA LEU A 278 20.03 12.16 -14.51
C LEU A 278 20.25 11.66 -15.94
N MET A 279 19.91 10.41 -16.22
CA MET A 279 20.03 9.83 -17.56
C MET A 279 19.08 10.52 -18.54
N VAL A 280 17.84 10.79 -18.13
CA VAL A 280 16.88 11.57 -18.92
C VAL A 280 17.39 12.98 -19.21
N LEU A 281 18.02 13.65 -18.25
CA LEU A 281 18.62 14.97 -18.47
C LEU A 281 19.75 14.93 -19.49
N VAL A 282 20.67 13.96 -19.37
CA VAL A 282 21.82 13.84 -20.27
C VAL A 282 21.38 13.46 -21.68
N LEU A 283 20.64 12.35 -21.81
CA LEU A 283 20.19 11.84 -23.09
C LEU A 283 19.11 12.74 -23.71
N GLY A 284 18.09 13.07 -22.93
CA GLY A 284 17.00 13.93 -23.39
C GLY A 284 17.49 15.33 -23.71
N GLY A 285 18.38 15.91 -22.89
CA GLY A 285 19.03 17.18 -23.18
C GLY A 285 19.85 17.15 -24.49
N TRP A 286 20.63 16.08 -24.71
CA TRP A 286 21.31 15.88 -25.99
C TRP A 286 20.33 15.82 -27.17
N MET A 287 19.21 15.11 -27.03
CA MET A 287 18.16 15.05 -28.05
C MET A 287 17.47 16.40 -28.30
N VAL A 288 17.27 17.22 -27.25
CA VAL A 288 16.72 18.58 -27.39
C VAL A 288 17.66 19.45 -28.20
N ILE A 289 18.97 19.42 -27.91
CA ILE A 289 20.00 20.18 -28.64
C ILE A 289 20.01 19.81 -30.13
N HIS A 290 19.76 18.54 -30.47
CA HIS A 290 19.69 18.06 -31.84
C HIS A 290 18.30 18.21 -32.49
N GLY A 291 17.34 18.87 -31.81
CA GLY A 291 15.98 19.07 -32.32
C GLY A 291 15.12 17.81 -32.44
N GLN A 292 15.50 16.72 -31.77
CA GLN A 292 14.80 15.43 -31.81
C GLN A 292 13.66 15.32 -30.78
N THR A 293 13.67 16.19 -29.76
CA THR A 293 12.65 16.23 -28.70
C THR A 293 12.54 17.64 -28.12
N THR A 294 11.55 17.87 -27.27
CA THR A 294 11.29 19.17 -26.63
C THR A 294 11.75 19.22 -25.17
N LEU A 295 11.98 20.43 -24.64
CA LEU A 295 12.37 20.59 -23.24
C LEU A 295 11.28 20.09 -22.29
N GLY A 296 10.00 20.35 -22.60
CA GLY A 296 8.87 19.86 -21.82
C GLY A 296 8.80 18.35 -21.81
N THR A 297 9.20 17.68 -22.89
CA THR A 297 9.31 16.21 -22.91
C THR A 297 10.32 15.75 -21.86
N VAL A 298 11.52 16.34 -21.79
CA VAL A 298 12.53 15.99 -20.78
C VAL A 298 11.99 16.20 -19.36
N VAL A 299 11.32 17.32 -19.10
CA VAL A 299 10.71 17.62 -17.79
C VAL A 299 9.62 16.60 -17.42
N ALA A 300 8.76 16.25 -18.37
CA ALA A 300 7.71 15.25 -18.18
C ALA A 300 8.28 13.86 -17.90
N PHE A 301 9.39 13.49 -18.55
CA PHE A 301 10.06 12.22 -18.30
C PHE A 301 10.67 12.14 -16.90
N ILE A 302 11.31 13.21 -16.44
CA ILE A 302 11.85 13.31 -15.06
C ILE A 302 10.71 13.15 -14.05
N SER A 303 9.64 13.93 -14.21
CA SER A 303 8.49 13.91 -13.32
C SER A 303 7.75 12.57 -13.35
N GLY A 304 7.66 11.93 -14.51
CA GLY A 304 7.11 10.59 -14.67
C GLY A 304 7.92 9.53 -13.94
N LEU A 305 9.26 9.53 -14.10
CA LEU A 305 10.15 8.58 -13.42
C LEU A 305 10.11 8.69 -11.89
N GLU A 306 10.07 9.91 -11.37
CA GLU A 306 9.95 10.13 -9.93
C GLU A 306 8.64 9.55 -9.39
N ARG A 307 7.53 9.77 -10.11
CA ARG A 307 6.20 9.26 -9.75
C ARG A 307 6.08 7.75 -9.89
N LEU A 308 6.87 7.11 -10.77
CA LEU A 308 6.88 5.66 -10.98
C LEU A 308 7.46 4.87 -9.78
N SER A 309 8.34 5.50 -9.00
CA SER A 309 9.10 4.80 -7.95
C SER A 309 8.25 4.26 -6.79
N ASN A 310 7.18 4.96 -6.39
CA ASN A 310 6.30 4.52 -5.31
C ASN A 310 5.34 3.40 -5.76
N PRO A 311 4.58 3.55 -6.86
CA PRO A 311 3.70 2.51 -7.39
C PRO A 311 4.39 1.15 -7.59
N MET A 312 5.64 1.16 -8.08
CA MET A 312 6.43 -0.06 -8.23
C MET A 312 6.63 -0.79 -6.90
N ARG A 313 6.96 -0.05 -5.83
CA ARG A 313 7.15 -0.62 -4.50
C ARG A 313 5.84 -1.15 -3.92
N ASP A 314 4.76 -0.43 -4.15
CA ASP A 314 3.43 -0.80 -3.66
C ASP A 314 2.95 -2.10 -4.34
N LEU A 315 3.20 -2.30 -5.64
CA LEU A 315 2.93 -3.57 -6.31
C LEU A 315 3.75 -4.75 -5.74
N LEU A 316 5.01 -4.51 -5.34
CA LEU A 316 5.83 -5.53 -4.68
C LEU A 316 5.32 -5.85 -3.26
N ASN A 317 4.77 -4.87 -2.57
CA ASN A 317 4.19 -5.05 -1.23
C ASN A 317 2.85 -5.79 -1.30
N PHE A 318 2.04 -5.55 -2.33
CA PHE A 318 0.75 -6.23 -2.54
C PHE A 318 0.85 -7.76 -2.45
N TYR A 319 1.89 -8.35 -3.05
CA TYR A 319 2.08 -9.81 -2.96
C TYR A 319 2.26 -10.28 -1.51
N ARG A 320 2.99 -9.52 -0.69
CA ARG A 320 3.21 -9.85 0.72
C ARG A 320 1.94 -9.71 1.53
N GLU A 321 1.20 -8.63 1.30
CA GLU A 321 -0.11 -8.40 1.93
C GLU A 321 -1.11 -9.50 1.56
N TYR A 322 -1.10 -9.94 0.30
CA TYR A 322 -1.90 -11.08 -0.16
C TYR A 322 -1.51 -12.38 0.55
N GLN A 323 -0.22 -12.71 0.65
CA GLN A 323 0.24 -13.91 1.35
C GLN A 323 -0.11 -13.87 2.84
N GLN A 324 0.03 -12.70 3.47
CA GLN A 324 -0.37 -12.49 4.85
C GLN A 324 -1.87 -12.73 5.01
N ALA A 325 -2.72 -12.00 4.26
CA ALA A 325 -4.16 -12.18 4.29
C ALA A 325 -4.59 -13.63 4.02
N LYS A 326 -3.85 -14.34 3.15
CA LYS A 326 -4.03 -15.77 2.88
C LYS A 326 -3.91 -16.62 4.13
N VAL A 327 -2.81 -16.49 4.85
CA VAL A 327 -2.55 -17.24 6.09
C VAL A 327 -3.58 -16.88 7.17
N GLN A 328 -3.93 -15.61 7.30
CA GLN A 328 -4.90 -15.14 8.29
C GLN A 328 -6.29 -15.74 8.07
N TYR A 329 -6.74 -15.77 6.81
CA TYR A 329 -8.01 -16.39 6.45
C TYR A 329 -8.03 -17.91 6.67
N GLU A 330 -6.95 -18.63 6.32
CA GLU A 330 -6.86 -20.07 6.57
C GLU A 330 -6.98 -20.39 8.07
N MET A 331 -6.43 -19.54 8.96
CA MET A 331 -6.60 -19.68 10.40
C MET A 331 -8.06 -19.47 10.84
N ILE A 332 -8.76 -18.50 10.26
CA ILE A 332 -10.19 -18.27 10.52
C ILE A 332 -11.02 -19.49 10.09
N VAL A 333 -10.76 -20.03 8.88
CA VAL A 333 -11.48 -21.22 8.36
C VAL A 333 -11.28 -22.44 9.26
N LYS A 334 -10.04 -22.75 9.65
CA LYS A 334 -9.75 -23.90 10.55
C LYS A 334 -10.47 -23.78 11.89
N TRP A 335 -10.52 -22.56 12.44
CA TRP A 335 -11.22 -22.31 13.69
C TRP A 335 -12.74 -22.54 13.57
N VAL A 336 -13.34 -22.07 12.46
CA VAL A 336 -14.77 -22.29 12.16
C VAL A 336 -15.07 -23.78 11.97
N GLU A 337 -14.20 -24.52 11.26
CA GLU A 337 -14.37 -25.96 11.02
C GLU A 337 -14.10 -26.85 12.24
N GLY A 338 -13.50 -26.30 13.32
CA GLY A 338 -13.21 -27.06 14.55
C GLY A 338 -12.02 -28.02 14.45
N THR A 339 -11.10 -27.78 13.51
CA THR A 339 -9.95 -28.65 13.23
C THR A 339 -8.64 -28.15 13.86
N SER A 340 -8.73 -27.49 15.03
CA SER A 340 -7.58 -26.85 15.72
C SER A 340 -6.45 -27.81 16.07
#